data_AF-A0A163X8R3-F1
#
_entry.id   AF-A0A163X8R3-F1
#
_cell.length_a   1.000
_cell.length_b   1.000
_cell.length_c   1.000
_cell.angle_alpha   90.00
_cell.angle_beta   90.00
_cell.angle_gamma   90.00
#
_symmetry.space_group_name_H-M   'P 1'
#
loop_
_entity.id
_entity.type
_entity.pdbx_description
1 polymer ?
#
loop_
_entity_poly.entity_id
_entity_poly.type
_entity_poly.pdbx_seq_one_letter_code
_entity_poly.pdbx_strand_id
1 'polypeptide(L)'
;MAGNSSSAYAAAKPSSFNLADTIAQQDKLNLAHQDQKRQEQQLEQQRKDKQFDRDEKLRERLLKSIQNYDTGSSSLNELQSRIIMQAVNRKGEIYNKLRNGNIGDEERIKLEMENMNLDSLPANLKVATQNFTKMNNEYMEGVKNGSLFRNLDFERKVLNGFENYLGGIDENGFPLVGFKDIDGDGKMDLMPWDNLKDGIGVWEFQPKLNYDEMISKMSKGIGTVKTKDREGYDVITEKGIPLDIAQVSAKSLMYDPEGNIKDFTKSRLRELGYDYKNVNEDILKGIERDVTERILNSKDRESLRERDTTSEQGALNRAQSERHFRASQVKEEKSGLGEAVEPTKATWGSHYKELAKDVRSIPITGKVSLDAVSVKEQGKNKTYSNVTIDNYSYTKDGKMVISGSYPEGKTTRSLVGLNAWSDDKVTVAENKKMKTIVSKETESRIAKMLNTTTDELKQRANYTSKNMSNELPNYNDELPDF
;
A
#
# COMPACT_ATOMS: atom_id res chain seq x y z
N MET A 1 -27.29 -118.02 -68.48
CA MET A 1 -27.39 -119.46 -68.77
C MET A 1 -26.68 -120.22 -67.67
N ALA A 2 -27.26 -121.36 -67.30
CA ALA A 2 -26.77 -122.35 -66.34
C ALA A 2 -25.27 -122.71 -66.52
N GLY A 3 -24.54 -123.24 -65.55
CA GLY A 3 -24.93 -123.75 -64.24
C GLY A 3 -23.74 -124.42 -63.54
N ASN A 4 -23.98 -124.74 -62.26
CA ASN A 4 -23.35 -125.76 -61.41
C ASN A 4 -22.81 -126.99 -62.18
N SER A 5 -21.81 -127.75 -61.74
CA SER A 5 -21.34 -128.12 -60.39
C SER A 5 -20.13 -129.08 -60.49
N SER A 6 -19.26 -129.12 -59.47
CA SER A 6 -18.71 -130.32 -58.78
C SER A 6 -17.43 -129.90 -58.02
N SER A 7 -17.45 -129.81 -56.69
CA SER A 7 -17.31 -130.87 -55.67
C SER A 7 -15.89 -130.92 -55.10
N ALA A 8 -15.74 -130.70 -53.78
CA ALA A 8 -15.11 -131.63 -52.84
C ALA A 8 -14.62 -130.92 -51.56
N TYR A 9 -15.27 -131.24 -50.44
CA TYR A 9 -14.71 -131.31 -49.08
C TYR A 9 -13.85 -130.13 -48.57
N ALA A 10 -14.48 -129.18 -47.89
CA ALA A 10 -13.91 -128.61 -46.67
C ALA A 10 -14.85 -128.97 -45.52
N ALA A 11 -14.37 -129.87 -44.65
CA ALA A 11 -15.11 -130.37 -43.50
C ALA A 11 -15.59 -129.21 -42.62
N ALA A 12 -16.89 -129.13 -42.39
CA ALA A 12 -17.45 -128.39 -41.27
C ALA A 12 -16.90 -129.03 -39.99
N LYS A 13 -15.89 -128.41 -39.37
CA LYS A 13 -15.53 -128.74 -37.99
C LYS A 13 -16.77 -128.45 -37.14
N PRO A 14 -17.28 -129.42 -36.38
CA PRO A 14 -18.33 -129.14 -35.41
C PRO A 14 -17.78 -128.08 -34.47
N SER A 15 -18.55 -127.01 -34.26
CA SER A 15 -18.23 -126.02 -33.24
C SER A 15 -18.17 -126.75 -31.91
N SER A 16 -16.97 -127.03 -31.39
CA SER A 16 -16.79 -127.46 -30.01
C SER A 16 -17.02 -126.24 -29.13
N PHE A 17 -18.28 -125.83 -28.99
CA PHE A 17 -18.74 -124.99 -27.89
C PHE A 17 -18.61 -125.82 -26.63
N ASN A 18 -17.40 -125.82 -26.08
CA ASN A 18 -17.11 -126.39 -24.79
C ASN A 18 -17.68 -125.41 -23.76
N LEU A 19 -18.73 -125.83 -23.04
CA LEU A 19 -19.38 -125.00 -22.03
C LEU A 19 -18.35 -124.47 -21.01
N ALA A 20 -17.34 -125.30 -20.69
CA ALA A 20 -16.23 -124.96 -19.83
C ALA A 20 -15.33 -123.83 -20.39
N ASP A 21 -15.05 -123.81 -21.70
CA ASP A 21 -14.25 -122.73 -22.32
C ASP A 21 -15.05 -121.42 -22.40
N THR A 22 -16.36 -121.53 -22.58
CA THR A 22 -17.28 -120.38 -22.60
C THR A 22 -17.40 -119.76 -21.21
N ILE A 23 -17.57 -120.59 -20.17
CA ILE A 23 -17.56 -120.17 -18.75
C ILE A 23 -16.22 -119.55 -18.37
N ALA A 24 -15.10 -120.17 -18.76
CA ALA A 24 -13.76 -119.62 -18.48
C ALA A 24 -13.49 -118.28 -19.20
N GLN A 25 -14.03 -118.09 -20.42
CA GLN A 25 -14.01 -116.80 -21.10
C GLN A 25 -14.90 -115.76 -20.41
N GLN A 26 -16.08 -116.16 -19.94
CA GLN A 26 -17.01 -115.28 -19.22
C GLN A 26 -16.44 -114.86 -17.87
N ASP A 27 -15.80 -115.77 -17.14
CA ASP A 27 -15.09 -115.49 -15.89
C ASP A 27 -13.90 -114.55 -16.13
N LYS A 28 -13.12 -114.76 -17.20
CA LYS A 28 -12.05 -113.81 -17.59
C LYS A 28 -12.59 -112.43 -17.93
N LEU A 29 -13.71 -112.33 -18.65
CA LEU A 29 -14.35 -111.06 -18.98
C LEU A 29 -14.92 -110.37 -17.74
N ASN A 30 -15.53 -111.12 -16.82
CA ASN A 30 -16.02 -110.60 -15.54
C ASN A 30 -14.88 -110.09 -14.65
N LEU A 31 -13.77 -110.83 -14.60
CA LEU A 31 -12.57 -110.42 -13.87
C LEU A 31 -11.97 -109.14 -14.48
N ALA A 32 -11.86 -109.08 -15.81
CA ALA A 32 -11.39 -107.89 -16.53
C ALA A 32 -12.29 -106.67 -16.31
N HIS A 33 -13.62 -106.83 -16.31
CA HIS A 33 -14.55 -105.75 -15.98
C HIS A 33 -14.46 -105.30 -14.52
N GLN A 34 -14.24 -106.22 -13.57
CA GLN A 34 -14.01 -105.87 -12.16
C GLN A 34 -12.67 -105.15 -11.95
N ASP A 35 -11.63 -105.54 -12.68
CA ASP A 35 -10.34 -104.86 -12.67
C ASP A 35 -10.45 -103.46 -13.28
N GLN A 36 -11.15 -103.30 -14.41
CA GLN A 36 -11.41 -102.00 -15.02
C GLN A 36 -12.21 -101.09 -14.07
N LYS A 37 -13.26 -101.59 -13.41
CA LYS A 37 -14.01 -100.82 -12.40
C LYS A 37 -13.13 -100.42 -11.22
N ARG A 38 -12.26 -101.31 -10.73
CA ARG A 38 -11.30 -100.97 -9.67
C ARG A 38 -10.31 -99.89 -10.10
N GLN A 39 -9.81 -99.94 -11.33
CA GLN A 39 -8.93 -98.90 -11.89
C GLN A 39 -9.66 -97.57 -12.05
N GLU A 40 -10.90 -97.57 -12.55
CA GLU A 40 -11.73 -96.37 -12.66
C GLU A 40 -12.02 -95.76 -11.28
N GLN A 41 -12.36 -96.58 -10.28
CA GLN A 41 -12.55 -96.12 -8.90
C GLN A 41 -11.26 -95.56 -8.29
N GLN A 42 -10.11 -96.20 -8.52
CA GLN A 42 -8.81 -95.68 -8.07
C GLN A 42 -8.47 -94.35 -8.74
N LEU A 43 -8.73 -94.21 -10.04
CA LEU A 43 -8.53 -92.96 -10.78
C LEU A 43 -9.48 -91.86 -10.28
N GLU A 44 -10.74 -92.19 -10.01
CA GLU A 44 -11.71 -91.24 -9.46
C GLU A 44 -11.31 -90.79 -8.04
N GLN A 45 -10.84 -91.72 -7.21
CA GLN A 45 -10.35 -91.43 -5.87
C GLN A 45 -9.08 -90.57 -5.91
N GLN A 46 -8.11 -90.90 -6.78
CA GLN A 46 -6.94 -90.05 -7.01
C GLN A 46 -7.30 -88.65 -7.52
N ARG A 47 -8.35 -88.50 -8.34
CA ARG A 47 -8.83 -87.18 -8.78
C ARG A 47 -9.44 -86.40 -7.62
N LYS A 48 -10.24 -87.06 -6.77
CA LYS A 48 -10.82 -86.45 -5.56
C LYS A 48 -9.73 -86.03 -4.58
N ASP A 49 -8.75 -86.89 -4.32
CA ASP A 49 -7.64 -86.59 -3.41
C ASP A 49 -6.79 -85.42 -3.92
N LYS A 50 -6.45 -85.41 -5.22
CA LYS A 50 -5.73 -84.26 -5.83
C LYS A 50 -6.54 -82.97 -5.80
N GLN A 51 -7.86 -83.05 -5.96
CA GLN A 51 -8.73 -81.88 -5.87
C GLN A 51 -8.83 -81.39 -4.42
N PHE A 52 -8.94 -82.31 -3.46
CA PHE A 52 -8.92 -82.01 -2.04
C PHE A 52 -7.61 -81.34 -1.61
N ASP A 53 -6.45 -81.89 -2.00
CA ASP A 53 -5.14 -81.30 -1.71
C ASP A 53 -4.98 -79.89 -2.32
N ARG A 54 -5.55 -79.65 -3.50
CA ARG A 54 -5.57 -78.32 -4.13
C ARG A 54 -6.46 -77.36 -3.35
N ASP A 55 -7.68 -77.80 -3.00
CA ASP A 55 -8.65 -77.00 -2.24
C ASP A 55 -8.12 -76.66 -0.84
N GLU A 56 -7.44 -77.59 -0.17
CA GLU A 56 -6.82 -77.40 1.15
C GLU A 56 -5.68 -76.37 1.06
N LYS A 57 -4.76 -76.51 0.11
CA LYS A 57 -3.68 -75.53 -0.13
C LYS A 57 -4.22 -74.15 -0.50
N LEU A 58 -5.29 -74.09 -1.27
CA LEU A 58 -5.97 -72.83 -1.62
C LEU A 58 -6.62 -72.20 -0.38
N ARG A 59 -7.27 -73.02 0.46
CA ARG A 59 -7.90 -72.58 1.71
C ARG A 59 -6.88 -72.01 2.68
N GLU A 60 -5.78 -72.73 2.93
CA GLU A 60 -4.71 -72.27 3.83
C GLU A 60 -4.08 -70.95 3.35
N ARG A 61 -3.92 -70.80 2.03
CA ARG A 61 -3.35 -69.60 1.43
C ARG A 61 -4.26 -68.39 1.56
N LEU A 62 -5.56 -68.54 1.25
CA LEU A 62 -6.48 -67.42 1.13
C LEU A 62 -7.17 -67.06 2.46
N LEU A 63 -7.58 -68.06 3.24
CA LEU A 63 -8.37 -67.87 4.47
C LEU A 63 -7.51 -67.72 5.73
N LYS A 64 -6.22 -67.41 5.58
CA LYS A 64 -5.36 -67.06 6.72
C LYS A 64 -5.98 -65.89 7.47
N SER A 65 -6.08 -66.03 8.80
CA SER A 65 -6.66 -65.02 9.67
C SER A 65 -5.92 -63.70 9.53
N ILE A 66 -6.65 -62.64 9.18
CA ILE A 66 -6.13 -61.27 9.20
C ILE A 66 -6.08 -60.84 10.67
N GLN A 67 -4.88 -60.63 11.21
CA GLN A 67 -4.71 -60.18 12.59
C GLN A 67 -4.95 -58.67 12.67
N ASN A 68 -5.85 -58.26 13.56
CA ASN A 68 -5.93 -56.86 13.97
C ASN A 68 -4.75 -56.54 14.89
N TYR A 69 -4.35 -55.28 14.93
CA TYR A 69 -3.34 -54.81 15.88
C TYR A 69 -3.95 -53.72 16.76
N ASP A 70 -3.45 -53.57 17.98
CA ASP A 70 -4.00 -52.59 18.90
C ASP A 70 -3.48 -51.18 18.59
N THR A 71 -4.40 -50.25 18.30
CA THR A 71 -4.11 -48.83 18.07
C THR A 71 -4.03 -48.02 19.37
N GLY A 72 -4.47 -48.58 20.50
CA GLY A 72 -4.65 -47.84 21.75
C GLY A 72 -5.91 -46.96 21.78
N SER A 73 -6.73 -46.96 20.72
CA SER A 73 -8.02 -46.25 20.65
C SER A 73 -9.14 -47.24 20.37
N SER A 74 -10.16 -47.26 21.23
CA SER A 74 -11.33 -48.14 21.07
C SER A 74 -12.04 -47.93 19.74
N SER A 75 -12.26 -46.67 19.36
CA SER A 75 -12.97 -46.32 18.12
C SER A 75 -12.14 -46.59 16.85
N LEU A 76 -10.82 -46.45 16.90
CA LEU A 76 -9.94 -46.87 15.80
C LEU A 76 -9.90 -48.40 15.66
N ASN A 77 -9.81 -49.11 16.78
CA ASN A 77 -9.84 -50.57 16.79
C ASN A 77 -11.17 -51.10 16.21
N GLU A 78 -12.29 -50.42 16.49
CA GLU A 78 -13.59 -50.75 15.91
C GLU A 78 -13.63 -50.50 14.39
N LEU A 79 -13.14 -49.35 13.92
CA LEU A 79 -13.03 -49.05 12.49
C LEU A 79 -12.17 -50.10 11.76
N GLN A 80 -11.00 -50.42 12.31
CA GLN A 80 -10.12 -51.47 11.75
C GLN A 80 -10.81 -52.84 11.74
N SER A 81 -11.51 -53.20 12.81
CA SER A 81 -12.23 -54.48 12.88
C SER A 81 -13.33 -54.57 11.81
N ARG A 82 -14.04 -53.47 11.52
CA ARG A 82 -15.01 -53.41 10.43
C ARG A 82 -14.37 -53.62 9.06
N ILE A 83 -13.23 -52.99 8.80
CA ILE A 83 -12.49 -53.15 7.53
C ILE A 83 -11.94 -54.59 7.40
N ILE A 84 -11.37 -55.14 8.47
CA ILE A 84 -10.86 -56.51 8.50
C ILE A 84 -11.99 -57.52 8.26
N MET A 85 -13.17 -57.31 8.85
CA MET A 85 -14.33 -58.17 8.62
C MET A 85 -14.77 -58.17 7.14
N GLN A 86 -14.80 -57.00 6.50
CA GLN A 86 -15.07 -56.90 5.06
C GLN A 86 -14.01 -57.64 4.23
N ALA A 87 -12.73 -57.51 4.60
CA ALA A 87 -11.64 -58.21 3.94
C ALA A 87 -11.73 -59.73 4.09
N VAL A 88 -12.10 -60.24 5.27
CA VAL A 88 -12.32 -61.67 5.51
C VAL A 88 -13.48 -62.20 4.66
N ASN A 89 -14.59 -61.46 4.60
CA ASN A 89 -15.72 -61.81 3.73
C ASN A 89 -15.30 -61.86 2.26
N ARG A 90 -14.55 -60.85 1.80
CA ARG A 90 -14.07 -60.76 0.42
C ARG A 90 -13.10 -61.89 0.07
N LYS A 91 -12.20 -62.26 0.98
CA LYS A 91 -11.35 -63.45 0.82
C LYS A 91 -12.16 -64.74 0.67
N GLY A 92 -13.28 -64.88 1.38
CA GLY A 92 -14.22 -65.98 1.20
C GLY A 92 -14.81 -66.02 -0.21
N GLU A 93 -15.21 -64.87 -0.76
CA GLU A 93 -15.70 -64.75 -2.14
C GLU A 93 -14.61 -65.11 -3.17
N ILE A 94 -13.39 -64.59 -2.99
CA ILE A 94 -12.24 -64.89 -3.84
C ILE A 94 -11.96 -66.40 -3.83
N TYR A 95 -11.94 -67.03 -2.65
CA TYR A 95 -11.76 -68.48 -2.52
C TYR A 95 -12.82 -69.25 -3.31
N ASN A 96 -14.10 -68.89 -3.18
CA ASN A 96 -15.19 -69.56 -3.89
C ASN A 96 -15.06 -69.42 -5.42
N LYS A 97 -14.68 -68.23 -5.91
CA LYS A 97 -14.46 -67.99 -7.35
C LYS A 97 -13.28 -68.80 -7.90
N LEU A 98 -12.14 -68.79 -7.20
CA LEU A 98 -10.93 -69.51 -7.59
C LEU A 98 -11.16 -71.03 -7.55
N ARG A 99 -11.93 -71.53 -6.57
CA ARG A 99 -12.27 -72.95 -6.40
C ARG A 99 -13.16 -73.49 -7.52
N ASN A 100 -14.12 -72.70 -8.00
CA ASN A 100 -15.08 -73.13 -9.03
C ASN A 100 -14.42 -73.37 -10.41
N GLY A 101 -13.16 -72.95 -10.60
CA GLY A 101 -12.29 -73.38 -11.71
C GLY A 101 -12.65 -72.85 -13.10
N ASN A 102 -13.80 -72.21 -13.27
CA ASN A 102 -14.34 -71.76 -14.56
C ASN A 102 -14.14 -70.24 -14.76
N ILE A 103 -12.95 -69.74 -14.45
CA ILE A 103 -12.56 -68.32 -14.56
C ILE A 103 -11.41 -68.18 -15.56
N GLY A 104 -11.41 -67.08 -16.31
CA GLY A 104 -10.31 -66.76 -17.23
C GLY A 104 -9.02 -66.44 -16.48
N ASP A 105 -7.87 -66.58 -17.14
CA ASP A 105 -6.55 -66.34 -16.54
C ASP A 105 -6.41 -64.89 -16.02
N GLU A 106 -6.95 -63.92 -16.75
CA GLU A 106 -6.94 -62.51 -16.35
C GLU A 106 -7.72 -62.26 -15.05
N GLU A 107 -8.91 -62.84 -14.93
CA GLU A 107 -9.72 -62.73 -13.70
C GLU A 107 -9.03 -63.46 -12.53
N ARG A 108 -8.41 -64.61 -12.79
CA ARG A 108 -7.61 -65.32 -11.78
C ARG A 108 -6.46 -64.45 -11.27
N ILE A 109 -5.68 -63.84 -12.16
CA ILE A 109 -4.57 -62.96 -11.78
C ILE A 109 -5.08 -61.76 -10.96
N LYS A 110 -6.18 -61.13 -11.37
CA LYS A 110 -6.79 -60.02 -10.62
C LYS A 110 -7.18 -60.44 -9.20
N LEU A 111 -7.87 -61.57 -9.04
CA LEU A 111 -8.29 -62.10 -7.74
C LEU A 111 -7.09 -62.50 -6.85
N GLU A 112 -6.03 -63.04 -7.43
CA GLU A 112 -4.79 -63.37 -6.70
C GLU A 112 -4.08 -62.10 -6.22
N MET A 113 -3.96 -61.07 -7.05
CA MET A 113 -3.41 -59.76 -6.65
C MET A 113 -4.26 -59.10 -5.56
N GLU A 114 -5.59 -59.10 -5.73
CA GLU A 114 -6.52 -58.59 -4.72
C GLU A 114 -6.32 -59.29 -3.38
N ASN A 115 -6.21 -60.62 -3.36
CA ASN A 115 -5.94 -61.35 -2.13
C ASN A 115 -4.58 -61.01 -1.50
N MET A 116 -3.53 -60.85 -2.30
CA MET A 116 -2.22 -60.41 -1.80
C MET A 116 -2.30 -59.04 -1.12
N ASN A 117 -3.09 -58.12 -1.66
CA ASN A 117 -3.32 -56.82 -1.05
C ASN A 117 -4.13 -56.95 0.26
N LEU A 118 -5.15 -57.83 0.30
CA LEU A 118 -5.90 -58.13 1.53
C LEU A 118 -5.03 -58.79 2.61
N ASP A 119 -4.02 -59.58 2.24
CA ASP A 119 -3.01 -60.10 3.18
C ASP A 119 -2.14 -58.99 3.78
N SER A 120 -1.85 -57.95 3.01
CA SER A 120 -1.09 -56.78 3.45
C SER A 120 -1.93 -55.75 4.23
N LEU A 121 -3.25 -55.95 4.30
CA LEU A 121 -4.19 -55.02 4.91
C LEU A 121 -3.83 -54.60 6.35
N PRO A 122 -3.41 -55.49 7.27
CA PRO A 122 -3.00 -55.07 8.62
C PRO A 122 -1.84 -54.07 8.63
N ALA A 123 -0.85 -54.29 7.76
CA ALA A 123 0.29 -53.39 7.62
C ALA A 123 -0.14 -52.04 7.03
N ASN A 124 -1.01 -52.06 6.02
CA ASN A 124 -1.53 -50.85 5.39
C ASN A 124 -2.41 -50.05 6.37
N LEU A 125 -3.32 -50.71 7.08
CA LEU A 125 -4.13 -50.09 8.13
C LEU A 125 -3.23 -49.48 9.22
N LYS A 126 -2.13 -50.15 9.59
CA LYS A 126 -1.18 -49.63 10.57
C LYS A 126 -0.61 -48.28 10.14
N VAL A 127 -0.10 -48.20 8.92
CA VAL A 127 0.44 -46.95 8.36
C VAL A 127 -0.63 -45.86 8.35
N ALA A 128 -1.82 -46.15 7.83
CA ALA A 128 -2.92 -45.16 7.77
C ALA A 128 -3.28 -44.60 9.15
N THR A 129 -3.49 -45.46 10.14
CA THR A 129 -3.86 -45.02 11.49
C THR A 129 -2.72 -44.32 12.24
N GLN A 130 -1.46 -44.68 11.97
CA GLN A 130 -0.30 -43.94 12.51
C GLN A 130 -0.23 -42.53 11.93
N ASN A 131 -0.46 -42.36 10.63
CA ASN A 131 -0.53 -41.05 9.99
C ASN A 131 -1.70 -40.22 10.51
N PHE A 132 -2.89 -40.81 10.65
CA PHE A 132 -4.04 -40.12 11.27
C PHE A 132 -3.74 -39.68 12.70
N THR A 133 -3.12 -40.54 13.50
CA THR A 133 -2.74 -40.22 14.89
C THR A 133 -1.73 -39.08 14.92
N LYS A 134 -0.73 -39.11 14.02
CA LYS A 134 0.26 -38.04 13.87
C LYS A 134 -0.40 -36.72 13.49
N MET A 135 -1.24 -36.71 12.45
CA MET A 135 -2.00 -35.54 12.02
C MET A 135 -2.85 -34.95 13.15
N ASN A 136 -3.51 -35.81 13.92
CA ASN A 136 -4.31 -35.39 15.07
C ASN A 136 -3.45 -34.75 16.17
N ASN A 137 -2.31 -35.35 16.49
CA ASN A 137 -1.38 -34.81 17.48
C ASN A 137 -0.81 -33.46 17.02
N GLU A 138 -0.41 -33.34 15.75
CA GLU A 138 0.09 -32.09 15.16
C GLU A 138 -0.97 -30.98 15.21
N TYR A 139 -2.24 -31.31 14.90
CA TYR A 139 -3.36 -30.38 15.05
C TYR A 139 -3.54 -29.95 16.50
N MET A 140 -3.60 -30.90 17.44
CA MET A 140 -3.82 -30.61 18.87
C MET A 140 -2.68 -29.78 19.47
N GLU A 141 -1.44 -30.08 19.11
CA GLU A 141 -0.28 -29.29 19.51
C GLU A 141 -0.32 -27.88 18.91
N GLY A 142 -0.66 -27.76 17.61
CA GLY A 142 -0.82 -26.48 16.93
C GLY A 142 -1.96 -25.62 17.48
N VAL A 143 -3.05 -26.22 17.91
CA VAL A 143 -4.12 -25.50 18.62
C VAL A 143 -3.65 -25.07 20.01
N LYS A 144 -2.97 -25.96 20.75
CA LYS A 144 -2.51 -25.71 22.12
C LYS A 144 -1.45 -24.60 22.19
N ASN A 145 -0.51 -24.58 21.25
CA ASN A 145 0.53 -23.55 21.18
C ASN A 145 0.04 -22.26 20.48
N GLY A 146 -1.17 -22.26 19.93
CA GLY A 146 -1.78 -21.12 19.25
C GLY A 146 -1.28 -20.87 17.83
N SER A 147 -0.60 -21.83 17.19
CA SER A 147 -0.14 -21.74 15.79
C SER A 147 -1.20 -22.15 14.76
N LEU A 148 -2.29 -22.78 15.19
CA LEU A 148 -3.44 -23.17 14.35
C LEU A 148 -4.74 -22.62 14.93
N PHE A 149 -5.71 -22.36 14.06
CA PHE A 149 -7.08 -22.11 14.50
C PHE A 149 -7.80 -23.41 14.85
N ARG A 150 -8.67 -23.36 15.86
CA ARG A 150 -9.59 -24.46 16.17
C ARG A 150 -10.55 -24.71 15.02
N ASN A 151 -10.52 -25.91 14.48
CA ASN A 151 -11.46 -26.43 13.50
C ASN A 151 -12.50 -27.30 14.22
N LEU A 152 -13.65 -26.70 14.57
CA LEU A 152 -14.70 -27.39 15.32
C LEU A 152 -15.29 -28.59 14.57
N ASP A 153 -15.32 -28.57 13.25
CA ASP A 153 -15.83 -29.68 12.46
C ASP A 153 -14.88 -30.88 12.52
N PHE A 154 -13.58 -30.64 12.41
CA PHE A 154 -12.56 -31.66 12.64
C PHE A 154 -12.66 -32.22 14.07
N GLU A 155 -12.71 -31.34 15.09
CA GLU A 155 -12.81 -31.76 16.48
C GLU A 155 -14.07 -32.61 16.72
N ARG A 156 -15.22 -32.21 16.16
CA ARG A 156 -16.47 -32.97 16.29
C ARG A 156 -16.44 -34.31 15.57
N LYS A 157 -15.88 -34.37 14.35
CA LYS A 157 -15.89 -35.58 13.51
C LYS A 157 -14.77 -36.57 13.85
N VAL A 158 -13.64 -36.10 14.40
CA VAL A 158 -12.42 -36.91 14.59
C VAL A 158 -12.05 -37.08 16.06
N LEU A 159 -12.13 -36.01 16.88
CA LEU A 159 -11.73 -36.10 18.30
C LEU A 159 -12.79 -36.76 19.19
N ASN A 160 -14.07 -36.72 18.80
CA ASN A 160 -15.14 -37.42 19.50
C ASN A 160 -15.28 -38.91 19.11
N GLY A 161 -14.28 -39.47 18.42
CA GLY A 161 -14.21 -40.87 18.05
C GLY A 161 -14.38 -41.13 16.54
N PHE A 162 -13.87 -42.27 16.10
CA PHE A 162 -13.89 -42.69 14.69
C PHE A 162 -15.22 -43.37 14.27
N GLU A 163 -16.29 -43.18 15.04
CA GLU A 163 -17.60 -43.79 14.77
C GLU A 163 -18.23 -43.28 13.47
N ASN A 164 -17.95 -42.02 13.11
CA ASN A 164 -18.43 -41.37 11.89
C ASN A 164 -17.63 -41.72 10.64
N TYR A 165 -16.56 -42.51 10.78
CA TYR A 165 -15.75 -42.97 9.66
C TYR A 165 -16.35 -44.22 9.06
N LEU A 166 -16.44 -44.22 7.73
CA LEU A 166 -16.76 -45.41 6.97
C LEU A 166 -15.45 -46.02 6.51
N GLY A 167 -15.21 -47.26 6.93
CA GLY A 167 -14.08 -48.05 6.48
C GLY A 167 -14.54 -49.09 5.47
N GLY A 168 -13.75 -49.30 4.43
CA GLY A 168 -13.92 -50.42 3.53
C GLY A 168 -12.64 -50.82 2.82
N ILE A 169 -12.82 -51.62 1.77
CA ILE A 169 -11.76 -52.04 0.85
C ILE A 169 -12.16 -51.64 -0.57
N ASP A 170 -11.19 -51.19 -1.36
CA ASP A 170 -11.41 -50.92 -2.79
C ASP A 170 -11.45 -52.20 -3.61
N GLU A 171 -11.67 -52.08 -4.93
CA GLU A 171 -11.70 -53.21 -5.86
C GLU A 171 -10.35 -53.95 -6.01
N ASN A 172 -9.26 -53.36 -5.51
CA ASN A 172 -7.92 -53.91 -5.54
C ASN A 172 -7.49 -54.49 -4.18
N GLY A 173 -8.34 -54.41 -3.15
CA GLY A 173 -8.07 -54.92 -1.80
C GLY A 173 -7.27 -53.96 -0.91
N PHE A 174 -7.16 -52.68 -1.27
CA PHE A 174 -6.56 -51.64 -0.42
C PHE A 174 -7.59 -51.02 0.52
N PRO A 175 -7.19 -50.54 1.71
CA PRO A 175 -8.11 -49.91 2.63
C PRO A 175 -8.62 -48.57 2.07
N LEU A 176 -9.94 -48.37 2.20
CA LEU A 176 -10.62 -47.09 1.98
C LEU A 176 -11.13 -46.58 3.33
N VAL A 177 -10.89 -45.31 3.62
CA VAL A 177 -11.45 -44.66 4.80
C VAL A 177 -12.10 -43.36 4.33
N GLY A 178 -13.40 -43.23 4.54
CA GLY A 178 -14.17 -42.08 4.12
C GLY A 178 -14.85 -41.36 5.26
N PHE A 179 -15.13 -40.09 5.01
CA PHE A 179 -16.03 -39.30 5.83
C PHE A 179 -17.43 -39.41 5.24
N LYS A 180 -18.41 -39.46 6.12
CA LYS A 180 -19.79 -39.19 5.72
C LYS A 180 -19.88 -37.68 5.42
N ASP A 181 -19.85 -37.34 4.13
CA ASP A 181 -20.28 -36.05 3.57
C ASP A 181 -19.67 -34.82 4.30
N ILE A 182 -18.41 -34.49 3.98
CA ILE A 182 -17.69 -33.35 4.56
C ILE A 182 -18.23 -32.03 4.04
N ASP A 183 -18.49 -31.95 2.74
CA ASP A 183 -18.93 -30.72 2.09
C ASP A 183 -20.45 -30.53 2.09
N GLY A 184 -21.22 -31.52 2.56
CA GLY A 184 -22.67 -31.45 2.68
C GLY A 184 -23.39 -31.63 1.33
N ASP A 185 -22.70 -32.19 0.33
CA ASP A 185 -23.24 -32.44 -1.01
C ASP A 185 -24.07 -33.74 -1.09
N GLY A 186 -24.17 -34.49 0.00
CA GLY A 186 -24.90 -35.76 0.09
C GLY A 186 -24.14 -36.96 -0.47
N LYS A 187 -22.87 -36.80 -0.89
CA LYS A 187 -21.98 -37.88 -1.33
C LYS A 187 -20.98 -38.22 -0.22
N MET A 188 -20.40 -39.42 -0.32
CA MET A 188 -19.34 -39.83 0.60
C MET A 188 -18.01 -39.32 0.09
N ASP A 189 -17.29 -38.57 0.94
CA ASP A 189 -15.90 -38.20 0.70
C ASP A 189 -14.99 -39.35 1.12
N LEU A 190 -14.73 -40.25 0.16
CA LEU A 190 -13.85 -41.40 0.35
C LEU A 190 -12.39 -40.96 0.17
N MET A 191 -11.52 -41.25 1.15
CA MET A 191 -10.08 -41.09 0.99
C MET A 191 -9.46 -42.38 0.44
N PRO A 192 -8.85 -42.34 -0.77
CA PRO A 192 -8.15 -43.50 -1.31
C PRO A 192 -6.87 -43.80 -0.51
N TRP A 193 -6.39 -45.04 -0.64
CA TRP A 193 -5.19 -45.53 0.05
C TRP A 193 -3.97 -44.63 -0.14
N ASP A 194 -3.74 -44.11 -1.34
CA ASP A 194 -2.59 -43.23 -1.61
C ASP A 194 -2.62 -41.95 -0.77
N ASN A 195 -3.79 -41.39 -0.50
CA ASN A 195 -3.90 -40.21 0.36
C ASN A 195 -3.72 -40.58 1.85
N LEU A 196 -4.21 -41.77 2.25
CA LEU A 196 -4.06 -42.30 3.61
C LEU A 196 -2.60 -42.61 3.96
N LYS A 197 -1.87 -43.24 3.04
CA LYS A 197 -0.47 -43.64 3.23
C LYS A 197 0.46 -42.41 3.33
N ASP A 198 0.13 -41.34 2.61
CA ASP A 198 0.93 -40.11 2.55
C ASP A 198 0.49 -39.09 3.61
N GLY A 199 -0.56 -39.40 4.39
CA GLY A 199 -1.10 -38.50 5.41
C GLY A 199 -1.72 -37.23 4.82
N ILE A 200 -2.09 -37.27 3.54
CA ILE A 200 -2.77 -36.17 2.85
C ILE A 200 -4.22 -36.16 3.33
N GLY A 201 -4.49 -35.38 4.37
CA GLY A 201 -5.81 -35.25 4.97
C GLY A 201 -6.81 -34.52 4.06
N VAL A 202 -8.10 -34.83 4.19
CA VAL A 202 -9.19 -33.99 3.65
C VAL A 202 -9.33 -32.67 4.44
N TRP A 203 -8.62 -32.57 5.56
CA TRP A 203 -8.68 -31.42 6.46
C TRP A 203 -7.62 -30.39 6.11
N GLU A 204 -8.06 -29.19 5.77
CA GLU A 204 -7.19 -28.03 5.67
C GLU A 204 -7.11 -27.35 7.05
N PHE A 205 -5.97 -27.50 7.74
CA PHE A 205 -5.73 -26.81 9.00
C PHE A 205 -5.17 -25.42 8.74
N GLN A 206 -5.95 -24.41 9.07
CA GLN A 206 -5.55 -23.04 8.83
C GLN A 206 -4.53 -22.56 9.88
N PRO A 207 -3.35 -22.05 9.45
CA PRO A 207 -2.38 -21.48 10.35
C PRO A 207 -2.90 -20.17 10.97
N LYS A 208 -2.59 -19.99 12.25
CA LYS A 208 -2.76 -18.72 12.95
C LYS A 208 -1.43 -17.98 12.95
N LEU A 209 -1.40 -16.90 12.19
CA LEU A 209 -0.20 -16.09 11.99
C LEU A 209 -0.23 -14.86 12.90
N ASN A 210 0.90 -14.55 13.53
CA ASN A 210 1.04 -13.34 14.31
C ASN A 210 1.10 -12.12 13.38
N TYR A 211 0.01 -11.38 13.35
CA TYR A 211 -0.18 -10.22 12.49
C TYR A 211 0.92 -9.17 12.63
N ASP A 212 1.27 -8.81 13.87
CA ASP A 212 2.27 -7.78 14.15
C ASP A 212 3.69 -8.26 13.81
N GLU A 213 4.00 -9.52 14.07
CA GLU A 213 5.29 -10.10 13.72
C GLU A 213 5.50 -10.12 12.20
N MET A 214 4.47 -10.50 11.43
CA MET A 214 4.54 -10.55 9.97
C MET A 214 4.72 -9.16 9.37
N ILE A 215 3.97 -8.16 9.87
CA ILE A 215 4.12 -6.76 9.46
C ILE A 215 5.51 -6.22 9.84
N SER A 216 6.01 -6.53 11.04
CA SER A 216 7.35 -6.13 11.47
C SER A 216 8.44 -6.75 10.60
N LYS A 217 8.33 -8.04 10.25
CA LYS A 217 9.27 -8.71 9.34
C LYS A 217 9.27 -8.08 7.95
N MET A 218 8.09 -7.80 7.41
CA MET A 218 7.96 -7.14 6.10
C MET A 218 8.58 -5.73 6.12
N SER A 219 8.23 -4.92 7.12
CA SER A 219 8.68 -3.53 7.22
C SER A 219 10.19 -3.36 7.48
N LYS A 220 10.86 -4.33 8.12
CA LYS A 220 12.30 -4.29 8.32
C LYS A 220 13.08 -4.09 7.01
N GLY A 221 12.65 -4.75 5.93
CA GLY A 221 13.28 -4.65 4.61
C GLY A 221 13.03 -3.34 3.85
N ILE A 222 12.08 -2.51 4.30
CA ILE A 222 11.64 -1.31 3.57
C ILE A 222 12.50 -0.11 3.96
N GLY A 223 13.14 0.56 3.01
CA GLY A 223 13.90 1.79 3.27
C GLY A 223 12.99 2.98 3.63
N THR A 224 13.54 3.97 4.36
CA THR A 224 12.88 5.28 4.53
C THR A 224 13.39 6.25 3.48
N VAL A 225 12.51 7.06 2.91
CA VAL A 225 12.86 8.16 2.00
C VAL A 225 12.66 9.48 2.72
N LYS A 226 13.54 10.45 2.46
CA LYS A 226 13.40 11.83 2.92
C LYS A 226 12.96 12.70 1.75
N THR A 227 11.73 13.19 1.78
CA THR A 227 11.19 14.14 0.80
C THR A 227 11.26 15.56 1.35
N LYS A 228 11.46 16.52 0.47
CA LYS A 228 11.44 17.96 0.78
C LYS A 228 10.50 18.63 -0.21
N ASP A 229 9.34 19.01 0.27
CA ASP A 229 8.33 19.72 -0.51
C ASP A 229 8.25 21.18 -0.07
N ARG A 230 7.82 22.04 -0.99
CA ARG A 230 7.72 23.48 -0.74
C ARG A 230 6.29 23.95 -0.99
N GLU A 231 5.60 24.39 0.05
CA GLU A 231 4.28 25.01 -0.02
C GLU A 231 4.41 26.51 0.30
N GLY A 232 4.55 27.33 -0.73
CA GLY A 232 4.80 28.76 -0.58
C GLY A 232 6.15 29.06 0.07
N TYR A 233 6.11 29.56 1.31
CA TYR A 233 7.29 29.80 2.14
C TYR A 233 7.61 28.63 3.07
N ASP A 234 6.75 27.63 3.19
CA ASP A 234 7.04 26.49 4.07
C ASP A 234 7.80 25.41 3.29
N VAL A 235 8.89 24.94 3.89
CA VAL A 235 9.65 23.76 3.47
C VAL A 235 9.25 22.62 4.40
N ILE A 236 8.50 21.67 3.85
CA ILE A 236 8.05 20.47 4.56
C ILE A 236 9.05 19.38 4.25
N THR A 237 9.78 18.93 5.26
CA THR A 237 10.69 17.80 5.19
C THR A 237 10.04 16.60 5.86
N GLU A 238 9.61 15.61 5.08
CA GLU A 238 9.11 14.34 5.61
C GLU A 238 10.15 13.24 5.44
N LYS A 239 10.37 12.44 6.48
CA LYS A 239 11.17 11.22 6.42
C LYS A 239 10.29 10.08 6.91
N GLY A 240 10.15 9.04 6.11
CA GLY A 240 9.35 7.88 6.45
C GLY A 240 9.34 6.84 5.33
N ILE A 241 8.53 5.80 5.49
CA ILE A 241 8.26 4.86 4.40
C ILE A 241 7.30 5.55 3.41
N PRO A 242 7.62 5.60 2.10
CA PRO A 242 6.70 6.12 1.10
C PRO A 242 5.37 5.35 1.07
N LEU A 243 4.26 6.08 0.85
CA LEU A 243 2.91 5.49 0.85
C LEU A 243 2.72 4.41 -0.22
N ASP A 244 3.23 4.66 -1.42
CA ASP A 244 3.20 3.71 -2.54
C ASP A 244 3.94 2.41 -2.19
N ILE A 245 5.12 2.51 -1.58
CA ILE A 245 5.90 1.34 -1.15
C ILE A 245 5.18 0.58 -0.03
N ALA A 246 4.57 1.28 0.93
CA ALA A 246 3.77 0.65 1.99
C ALA A 246 2.56 -0.11 1.41
N GLN A 247 1.83 0.50 0.46
CA GLN A 247 0.69 -0.12 -0.21
C GLN A 247 1.10 -1.37 -1.01
N VAL A 248 2.19 -1.29 -1.79
CA VAL A 248 2.70 -2.45 -2.54
C VAL A 248 3.11 -3.57 -1.59
N SER A 249 3.78 -3.23 -0.48
CA SER A 249 4.21 -4.20 0.53
C SER A 249 3.01 -4.86 1.22
N ALA A 250 1.99 -4.08 1.60
CA ALA A 250 0.76 -4.59 2.17
C ALA A 250 0.06 -5.57 1.21
N LYS A 251 -0.09 -5.20 -0.07
CA LYS A 251 -0.65 -6.09 -1.10
C LYS A 251 0.16 -7.37 -1.26
N SER A 252 1.49 -7.27 -1.28
CA SER A 252 2.36 -8.45 -1.41
C SER A 252 2.26 -9.42 -0.22
N LEU A 253 1.95 -8.90 0.98
CA LEU A 253 1.72 -9.71 2.17
C LEU A 253 0.35 -10.38 2.12
N MET A 254 -0.64 -9.69 1.54
CA MET A 254 -2.03 -10.12 1.53
C MET A 254 -2.41 -11.05 0.38
N TYR A 255 -1.78 -10.88 -0.78
CA TYR A 255 -2.15 -11.56 -2.03
C TYR A 255 -0.94 -12.25 -2.67
N ASP A 256 -1.18 -13.35 -3.36
CA ASP A 256 -0.21 -13.98 -4.27
C ASP A 256 -0.12 -13.21 -5.61
N PRO A 257 0.86 -13.54 -6.49
CA PRO A 257 0.98 -12.91 -7.80
C PRO A 257 -0.26 -13.04 -8.69
N GLU A 258 -1.05 -14.09 -8.49
CA GLU A 258 -2.29 -14.38 -9.21
C GLU A 258 -3.51 -13.62 -8.66
N GLY A 259 -3.36 -12.95 -7.50
CA GLY A 259 -4.40 -12.17 -6.84
C GLY A 259 -5.24 -12.93 -5.82
N ASN A 260 -4.93 -14.19 -5.52
CA ASN A 260 -5.60 -14.94 -4.45
C ASN A 260 -5.10 -14.51 -3.07
N ILE A 261 -5.97 -14.63 -2.07
CA ILE A 261 -5.64 -14.31 -0.69
C ILE A 261 -4.62 -15.32 -0.10
N LYS A 262 -3.54 -14.79 0.47
CA LYS A 262 -2.54 -15.59 1.20
C LYS A 262 -3.02 -15.99 2.59
N ASP A 263 -2.32 -16.95 3.20
CA ASP A 263 -2.60 -17.43 4.56
C ASP A 263 -2.55 -16.33 5.62
N PHE A 264 -1.75 -15.27 5.40
CA PHE A 264 -1.76 -14.06 6.23
C PHE A 264 -3.16 -13.42 6.27
N THR A 265 -3.74 -13.15 5.12
CA THR A 265 -5.07 -12.56 4.99
C THR A 265 -6.15 -13.49 5.50
N LYS A 266 -6.07 -14.79 5.13
CA LYS A 266 -7.00 -15.80 5.64
C LYS A 266 -6.99 -15.85 7.17
N SER A 267 -5.79 -15.87 7.78
CA SER A 267 -5.61 -15.86 9.24
C SER A 267 -6.27 -14.63 9.85
N ARG A 268 -5.97 -13.45 9.31
CA ARG A 268 -6.51 -12.18 9.83
C ARG A 268 -8.04 -12.12 9.74
N LEU A 269 -8.61 -12.55 8.63
CA LEU A 269 -10.07 -12.64 8.44
C LEU A 269 -10.72 -13.52 9.50
N ARG A 270 -10.14 -14.69 9.77
CA ARG A 270 -10.66 -15.61 10.77
C ARG A 270 -10.54 -15.06 12.20
N GLU A 271 -9.47 -14.33 12.53
CA GLU A 271 -9.36 -13.63 13.83
C GLU A 271 -10.47 -12.59 14.01
N LEU A 272 -10.86 -11.93 12.93
CA LEU A 272 -11.94 -10.94 12.91
C LEU A 272 -13.34 -11.59 12.85
N GLY A 273 -13.43 -12.92 12.73
CA GLY A 273 -14.69 -13.67 12.68
C GLY A 273 -15.33 -13.73 11.29
N TYR A 274 -14.59 -13.43 10.22
CA TYR A 274 -15.08 -13.51 8.84
C TYR A 274 -14.73 -14.85 8.17
N ASP A 275 -15.63 -15.33 7.30
CA ASP A 275 -15.37 -16.48 6.44
C ASP A 275 -14.54 -16.07 5.22
N TYR A 276 -13.28 -16.51 5.18
CA TYR A 276 -12.36 -16.19 4.10
C TYR A 276 -12.76 -16.76 2.74
N LYS A 277 -13.69 -17.72 2.68
CA LYS A 277 -14.21 -18.26 1.41
C LYS A 277 -15.21 -17.32 0.74
N ASN A 278 -15.91 -16.49 1.51
CA ASN A 278 -16.97 -15.60 1.05
C ASN A 278 -16.82 -14.20 1.66
N VAL A 279 -15.68 -13.56 1.38
CA VAL A 279 -15.34 -12.28 2.00
C VAL A 279 -15.80 -11.10 1.16
N ASN A 280 -16.36 -10.09 1.84
CA ASN A 280 -16.71 -8.81 1.24
C ASN A 280 -15.45 -8.00 0.91
N GLU A 281 -15.40 -7.41 -0.29
CA GLU A 281 -14.30 -6.57 -0.76
C GLU A 281 -14.00 -5.39 0.18
N ASP A 282 -15.02 -4.81 0.82
CA ASP A 282 -14.84 -3.71 1.78
C ASP A 282 -14.04 -4.14 3.01
N ILE A 283 -14.21 -5.39 3.45
CA ILE A 283 -13.46 -5.96 4.58
C ILE A 283 -11.99 -6.12 4.17
N LEU A 284 -11.72 -6.62 2.96
CA LEU A 284 -10.35 -6.76 2.45
C LEU A 284 -9.67 -5.40 2.34
N LYS A 285 -10.34 -4.39 1.80
CA LYS A 285 -9.81 -3.02 1.73
C LYS A 285 -9.56 -2.45 3.13
N GLY A 286 -10.41 -2.75 4.10
CA GLY A 286 -10.21 -2.40 5.50
C GLY A 286 -8.94 -3.01 6.10
N ILE A 287 -8.71 -4.30 5.86
CA ILE A 287 -7.49 -4.99 6.28
C ILE A 287 -6.26 -4.41 5.56
N GLU A 288 -6.34 -4.21 4.24
CA GLU A 288 -5.25 -3.64 3.46
C GLU A 288 -4.84 -2.25 3.96
N ARG A 289 -5.83 -1.42 4.31
CA ARG A 289 -5.60 -0.11 4.91
C ARG A 289 -4.90 -0.22 6.28
N ASP A 290 -5.37 -1.09 7.16
CA ASP A 290 -4.75 -1.32 8.48
C ASP A 290 -3.31 -1.85 8.35
N VAL A 291 -3.06 -2.82 7.45
CA VAL A 291 -1.71 -3.31 7.16
C VAL A 291 -0.82 -2.18 6.65
N THR A 292 -1.31 -1.40 5.69
CA THR A 292 -0.56 -0.27 5.09
C THR A 292 -0.21 0.75 6.17
N GLU A 293 -1.16 1.14 7.01
CA GLU A 293 -0.97 2.10 8.09
C GLU A 293 0.05 1.60 9.12
N ARG A 294 0.00 0.32 9.50
CA ARG A 294 0.99 -0.29 10.39
C ARG A 294 2.38 -0.35 9.77
N ILE A 295 2.49 -0.63 8.47
CA ILE A 295 3.77 -0.56 7.75
C ILE A 295 4.30 0.88 7.75
N LEU A 296 3.47 1.88 7.47
CA LEU A 296 3.87 3.30 7.50
C LEU A 296 4.40 3.72 8.86
N ASN A 297 3.75 3.26 9.93
CA ASN A 297 4.08 3.61 11.30
C ASN A 297 5.14 2.68 11.93
N SER A 298 5.71 1.73 11.17
CA SER A 298 6.70 0.78 11.67
C SER A 298 8.09 1.37 11.89
N LYS A 299 8.37 2.56 11.34
CA LYS A 299 9.65 3.26 11.44
C LYS A 299 9.43 4.70 11.88
N ASP A 300 10.47 5.29 12.48
CA ASP A 300 10.44 6.67 12.94
C ASP A 300 10.13 7.61 11.78
N ARG A 301 9.03 8.36 11.93
CA ARG A 301 8.61 9.40 10.98
C ARG A 301 9.09 10.75 11.49
N GLU A 302 9.88 11.46 10.70
CA GLU A 302 10.20 12.87 10.95
C GLU A 302 9.34 13.73 10.04
N SER A 303 8.64 14.71 10.59
CA SER A 303 7.99 15.77 9.82
C SER A 303 8.45 17.10 10.39
N LEU A 304 9.22 17.84 9.60
CA LEU A 304 9.74 19.16 9.94
C LEU A 304 9.14 20.16 8.97
N ARG A 305 8.46 21.19 9.50
CA ARG A 305 7.98 22.33 8.71
C ARG A 305 8.82 23.54 9.06
N GLU A 306 9.65 23.97 8.13
CA GLU A 306 10.50 25.14 8.27
C GLU A 306 9.95 26.28 7.41
N ARG A 307 9.69 27.44 7.99
CA ARG A 307 9.26 28.63 7.24
C ARG A 307 10.48 29.36 6.69
N ASP A 308 10.57 29.50 5.38
CA ASP A 308 11.57 30.29 4.65
C ASP A 308 11.28 31.79 4.82
N THR A 309 11.67 32.31 5.98
CA THR A 309 11.56 33.73 6.34
C THR A 309 12.35 34.63 5.41
N THR A 310 13.41 34.12 4.76
CA THR A 310 14.26 34.90 3.85
C THR A 310 13.49 35.27 2.58
N SER A 311 12.81 34.29 1.99
CA SER A 311 11.98 34.51 0.80
C SER A 311 10.75 35.38 1.11
N GLU A 312 10.13 35.19 2.29
CA GLU A 312 9.00 36.00 2.75
C GLU A 312 9.40 37.47 2.95
N GLN A 313 10.51 37.71 3.64
CA GLN A 313 10.99 39.06 3.92
C GLN A 313 11.49 39.76 2.65
N GLY A 314 12.08 39.01 1.70
CA GLY A 314 12.40 39.52 0.37
C GLY A 314 11.18 39.93 -0.46
N ALA A 315 10.05 39.23 -0.32
CA ALA A 315 8.79 39.61 -0.96
C ALA A 315 8.16 40.86 -0.30
N LEU A 316 8.16 40.94 1.03
CA LEU A 316 7.70 42.11 1.78
C LEU A 316 8.52 43.36 1.46
N ASN A 317 9.86 43.25 1.43
CA ASN A 317 10.74 44.37 1.09
C ASN A 317 10.53 44.88 -0.34
N ARG A 318 10.27 43.97 -1.30
CA ARG A 318 9.90 44.36 -2.67
C ARG A 318 8.57 45.10 -2.72
N ALA A 319 7.54 44.58 -2.05
CA ALA A 319 6.24 45.23 -1.98
C ALA A 319 6.32 46.61 -1.30
N GLN A 320 7.14 46.75 -0.26
CA GLN A 320 7.37 48.03 0.41
C GLN A 320 8.14 49.02 -0.48
N SER A 321 9.17 48.56 -1.19
CA SER A 321 9.92 49.39 -2.15
C SER A 321 9.01 49.90 -3.27
N GLU A 322 8.13 49.05 -3.79
CA GLU A 322 7.16 49.43 -4.82
C GLU A 322 6.14 50.45 -4.29
N ARG A 323 5.67 50.29 -3.04
CA ARG A 323 4.83 51.30 -2.37
C ARG A 323 5.54 52.63 -2.20
N HIS A 324 6.83 52.62 -1.82
CA HIS A 324 7.63 53.84 -1.73
C HIS A 324 7.83 54.50 -3.09
N PHE A 325 8.09 53.73 -4.14
CA PHE A 325 8.23 54.24 -5.52
C PHE A 325 6.93 54.91 -6.00
N ARG A 326 5.78 54.27 -5.78
CA ARG A 326 4.47 54.87 -6.09
C ARG A 326 4.19 56.11 -5.24
N ALA A 327 4.55 56.10 -3.96
CA ALA A 327 4.39 57.26 -3.08
C ALA A 327 5.32 58.43 -3.45
N SER A 328 6.51 58.17 -4.00
CA SER A 328 7.39 59.22 -4.55
C SER A 328 6.85 59.81 -5.84
N GLN A 329 6.23 59.02 -6.72
CA GLN A 329 5.58 59.55 -7.93
C GLN A 329 4.38 60.46 -7.62
N VAL A 330 3.66 60.22 -6.51
CA VAL A 330 2.51 61.06 -6.11
C VAL A 330 2.94 62.37 -5.41
N LYS A 331 4.21 62.54 -5.03
CA LYS A 331 4.72 63.75 -4.34
C LYS A 331 5.41 64.79 -5.23
N GLU A 332 5.49 64.56 -6.54
CA GLU A 332 6.05 65.54 -7.48
C GLU A 332 5.04 66.60 -7.97
N GLU A 333 3.83 66.64 -7.43
CA GLU A 333 2.92 67.79 -7.67
C GLU A 333 3.11 68.89 -6.62
N LYS A 334 3.70 70.01 -7.08
CA LYS A 334 3.63 71.38 -6.52
C LYS A 334 4.37 71.64 -5.20
N SER A 335 5.70 71.73 -5.27
CA SER A 335 6.43 72.69 -4.44
C SER A 335 7.27 73.60 -5.33
N GLY A 336 6.78 74.82 -5.58
CA GLY A 336 7.54 75.90 -6.22
C GLY A 336 8.72 76.34 -5.34
N LEU A 337 9.76 75.51 -5.33
CA LEU A 337 11.06 75.73 -4.72
C LEU A 337 12.05 75.78 -5.91
N GLY A 338 12.62 76.95 -6.20
CA GLY A 338 13.67 77.11 -7.21
C GLY A 338 13.36 77.98 -8.42
N GLU A 339 12.15 78.52 -8.57
CA GLU A 339 11.78 79.38 -9.71
C GLU A 339 11.37 80.80 -9.26
N ALA A 340 11.63 81.81 -10.09
CA ALA A 340 11.25 83.19 -9.81
C ALA A 340 9.73 83.36 -9.95
N VAL A 341 9.02 83.42 -8.82
CA VAL A 341 7.55 83.50 -8.80
C VAL A 341 7.07 84.95 -8.66
N GLU A 342 5.99 85.30 -9.34
CA GLU A 342 5.29 86.56 -9.09
C GLU A 342 4.78 86.62 -7.64
N PRO A 343 4.96 87.76 -6.94
CA PRO A 343 4.40 87.89 -5.62
C PRO A 343 2.87 87.84 -5.71
N THR A 344 2.25 86.98 -4.91
CA THR A 344 0.80 86.87 -4.73
C THR A 344 0.50 86.71 -3.25
N LYS A 345 -0.78 86.84 -2.86
CA LYS A 345 -1.22 86.52 -1.50
C LYS A 345 -0.86 85.08 -1.10
N ALA A 346 -0.85 84.14 -2.05
CA ALA A 346 -0.45 82.76 -1.81
C ALA A 346 1.06 82.63 -1.54
N THR A 347 1.90 83.29 -2.34
CA THR A 347 3.36 83.16 -2.24
C THR A 347 3.96 84.01 -1.11
N TRP A 348 3.37 85.15 -0.75
CA TRP A 348 3.93 86.08 0.26
C TRP A 348 3.02 86.42 1.46
N GLY A 349 1.79 85.92 1.51
CA GLY A 349 0.90 86.12 2.66
C GLY A 349 0.53 87.60 2.86
N SER A 350 0.60 88.08 4.11
CA SER A 350 0.30 89.47 4.48
C SER A 350 1.31 90.48 3.91
N HIS A 351 2.57 90.09 3.74
CA HIS A 351 3.63 90.97 3.22
C HIS A 351 3.51 91.26 1.72
N TYR A 352 2.65 90.54 0.99
CA TYR A 352 2.43 90.78 -0.44
C TYR A 352 2.08 92.24 -0.77
N LYS A 353 1.31 92.91 0.09
CA LYS A 353 0.88 94.30 -0.13
C LYS A 353 2.00 95.34 0.06
N GLU A 354 3.08 94.95 0.74
CA GLU A 354 4.22 95.80 1.08
C GLU A 354 5.30 95.78 -0.02
N LEU A 355 5.25 94.79 -0.92
CA LEU A 355 6.16 94.64 -2.06
C LEU A 355 5.90 95.72 -3.12
N ALA A 356 6.97 96.17 -3.77
CA ALA A 356 6.84 97.11 -4.89
C ALA A 356 6.12 96.45 -6.08
N LYS A 357 5.39 97.27 -6.84
CA LYS A 357 4.77 96.84 -8.11
C LYS A 357 5.92 96.44 -9.04
N ASP A 358 5.82 95.29 -9.69
CA ASP A 358 6.80 94.73 -10.64
C ASP A 358 8.08 94.10 -10.04
N VAL A 359 8.14 93.83 -8.72
CA VAL A 359 9.23 93.06 -8.10
C VAL A 359 8.91 91.56 -8.15
N ARG A 360 9.89 90.71 -8.49
CA ARG A 360 9.75 89.24 -8.43
C ARG A 360 10.40 88.65 -7.17
N SER A 361 9.93 87.46 -6.77
CA SER A 361 10.61 86.63 -5.77
C SER A 361 11.84 86.00 -6.39
N ILE A 362 13.01 86.14 -5.78
CA ILE A 362 14.24 85.51 -6.24
C ILE A 362 14.56 84.31 -5.36
N PRO A 363 14.66 83.10 -5.94
CA PRO A 363 15.13 81.94 -5.21
C PRO A 363 16.60 82.11 -4.85
N ILE A 364 16.96 81.72 -3.64
CA ILE A 364 18.35 81.70 -3.23
C ILE A 364 18.96 80.37 -3.68
N THR A 365 19.83 80.43 -4.69
CA THR A 365 20.65 79.30 -5.12
C THR A 365 21.80 79.12 -4.12
N GLY A 366 21.59 78.28 -3.11
CA GLY A 366 22.56 77.95 -2.07
C GLY A 366 21.91 77.80 -0.69
N LYS A 367 22.51 77.02 0.22
CA LYS A 367 22.01 76.89 1.60
C LYS A 367 22.38 78.14 2.40
N VAL A 368 21.60 79.22 2.26
CA VAL A 368 21.69 80.38 3.17
C VAL A 368 20.94 80.03 4.44
N SER A 369 21.69 79.78 5.51
CA SER A 369 21.15 79.58 6.85
C SER A 369 21.55 80.73 7.75
N LEU A 370 20.56 81.31 8.44
CA LEU A 370 20.77 82.34 9.45
C LEU A 370 20.57 81.72 10.83
N ASP A 371 21.56 81.89 11.72
CA ASP A 371 21.52 81.37 13.08
C ASP A 371 20.30 81.88 13.86
N ALA A 372 19.92 83.13 13.63
CA ALA A 372 18.76 83.77 14.24
C ALA A 372 18.17 84.88 13.35
N VAL A 373 16.84 84.90 13.24
CA VAL A 373 16.07 85.97 12.60
C VAL A 373 15.01 86.49 13.55
N SER A 374 15.05 87.77 13.86
CA SER A 374 14.05 88.44 14.70
C SER A 374 12.89 88.96 13.85
N VAL A 375 11.68 88.50 14.16
CA VAL A 375 10.43 88.83 13.48
C VAL A 375 9.50 89.57 14.43
N LYS A 376 8.92 90.68 13.96
CA LYS A 376 7.80 91.32 14.64
C LYS A 376 6.50 90.67 14.19
N GLU A 377 5.90 89.88 15.07
CA GLU A 377 4.63 89.20 14.82
C GLU A 377 3.62 89.65 15.87
N GLN A 378 2.50 90.24 15.44
CA GLN A 378 1.42 90.72 16.34
C GLN A 378 1.91 91.65 17.49
N GLY A 379 2.87 92.53 17.20
CA GLY A 379 3.40 93.48 18.19
C GLY A 379 4.42 92.91 19.18
N LYS A 380 4.79 91.62 19.08
CA LYS A 380 5.85 90.99 19.87
C LYS A 380 7.08 90.67 19.00
N ASN A 381 8.28 90.86 19.54
CA ASN A 381 9.52 90.40 18.90
C ASN A 381 9.69 88.90 19.19
N LYS A 382 9.74 88.07 18.15
CA LYS A 382 10.02 86.63 18.23
C LYS A 382 11.28 86.33 17.43
N THR A 383 12.20 85.54 17.99
CA THR A 383 13.44 85.15 17.31
C THR A 383 13.33 83.70 16.87
N TYR A 384 13.50 83.44 15.57
CA TYR A 384 13.55 82.11 14.97
C TYR A 384 15.00 81.70 14.77
N SER A 385 15.37 80.49 15.20
CA SER A 385 16.74 79.96 15.07
C SER A 385 16.88 79.00 13.89
N ASN A 386 18.09 78.90 13.32
CA ASN A 386 18.43 77.99 12.20
C ASN A 386 17.49 78.15 10.99
N VAL A 387 17.28 79.40 10.58
CA VAL A 387 16.36 79.71 9.49
C VAL A 387 17.07 79.46 8.15
N THR A 388 16.53 78.57 7.33
CA THR A 388 16.95 78.42 5.93
C THR A 388 16.14 79.38 5.06
N ILE A 389 16.81 80.20 4.25
CA ILE A 389 16.15 81.17 3.37
C ILE A 389 15.94 80.55 2.00
N ASP A 390 14.68 80.52 1.57
CA ASP A 390 14.27 79.93 0.30
C ASP A 390 14.20 81.00 -0.81
N ASN A 391 13.64 82.18 -0.49
CA ASN A 391 13.53 83.28 -1.45
C ASN A 391 13.66 84.66 -0.77
N TYR A 392 13.99 85.68 -1.56
CA TYR A 392 13.93 87.08 -1.14
C TYR A 392 13.25 88.00 -2.16
N SER A 393 12.82 89.17 -1.70
CA SER A 393 12.25 90.26 -2.51
C SER A 393 12.42 91.60 -1.76
N TYR A 394 11.91 92.71 -2.31
CA TYR A 394 12.04 94.05 -1.70
C TYR A 394 10.70 94.79 -1.59
N THR A 395 10.51 95.51 -0.48
CA THR A 395 9.36 96.39 -0.26
C THR A 395 9.45 97.68 -1.07
N LYS A 396 8.34 98.42 -1.18
CA LYS A 396 8.30 99.78 -1.78
C LYS A 396 9.34 100.74 -1.17
N ASP A 397 9.60 100.60 0.13
CA ASP A 397 10.56 101.42 0.87
C ASP A 397 12.01 100.90 0.75
N GLY A 398 12.23 99.87 -0.07
CA GLY A 398 13.55 99.30 -0.32
C GLY A 398 14.08 98.43 0.82
N LYS A 399 13.22 97.85 1.67
CA LYS A 399 13.62 96.88 2.69
C LYS A 399 13.50 95.45 2.15
N MET A 400 14.46 94.59 2.46
CA MET A 400 14.45 93.19 2.03
C MET A 400 13.38 92.39 2.80
N VAL A 401 12.61 91.59 2.06
CA VAL A 401 11.66 90.60 2.59
C VAL A 401 12.18 89.22 2.24
N ILE A 402 12.22 88.31 3.22
CA ILE A 402 12.66 86.93 3.02
C ILE A 402 11.50 85.96 3.28
N SER A 403 11.53 84.83 2.57
CA SER A 403 10.74 83.64 2.88
C SER A 403 11.68 82.48 3.15
N GLY A 404 11.39 81.69 4.16
CA GLY A 404 12.25 80.60 4.57
C GLY A 404 11.54 79.59 5.46
N SER A 405 12.30 78.62 5.95
CA SER A 405 11.81 77.62 6.89
C SER A 405 12.72 77.50 8.11
N TYR A 406 12.12 77.17 9.26
CA TYR A 406 12.83 76.94 10.51
C TYR A 406 12.26 75.68 11.19
N PRO A 407 13.10 74.92 11.91
CA PRO A 407 12.62 73.76 12.66
C PRO A 407 11.84 74.22 13.89
N GLU A 408 10.57 73.82 14.02
CA GLU A 408 9.76 74.13 15.21
C GLU A 408 9.55 72.86 16.04
N GLY A 409 10.53 72.56 16.91
CA GLY A 409 10.45 71.43 17.83
C GLY A 409 10.48 70.05 17.15
N LYS A 410 10.65 69.02 17.98
CA LYS A 410 10.58 67.61 17.55
C LYS A 410 9.16 67.14 17.79
N THR A 411 8.39 66.88 16.73
CA THR A 411 7.07 66.26 16.86
C THR A 411 7.24 64.74 16.77
N THR A 412 6.99 64.04 17.88
CA THR A 412 6.94 62.58 17.89
C THR A 412 5.61 62.16 17.29
N ARG A 413 5.62 61.53 16.10
CA ARG A 413 4.41 60.96 15.51
C ARG A 413 4.39 59.46 15.75
N SER A 414 3.31 58.98 16.35
CA SER A 414 3.01 57.55 16.46
C SER A 414 2.44 57.07 15.13
N LEU A 415 3.08 56.11 14.47
CA LEU A 415 2.55 55.43 13.29
C LEU A 415 1.49 54.41 13.75
N VAL A 416 0.29 54.88 14.07
CA VAL A 416 -0.84 53.98 14.27
C VAL A 416 -1.43 53.65 12.91
N GLY A 417 -1.00 52.54 12.32
CA GLY A 417 -1.52 52.04 11.06
C GLY A 417 -0.93 50.69 10.67
N LEU A 418 -1.64 49.61 11.03
CA LEU A 418 -1.53 48.25 10.48
C LEU A 418 -0.22 47.50 10.77
N ASN A 419 0.10 47.30 12.05
CA ASN A 419 0.56 46.02 12.64
C ASN A 419 0.89 46.26 14.12
N ALA A 420 0.25 45.52 15.01
CA ALA A 420 0.14 45.86 16.43
C ALA A 420 1.42 45.66 17.27
N TRP A 421 2.59 45.39 16.69
CA TRP A 421 3.75 44.83 17.43
C TRP A 421 5.11 45.50 17.08
N SER A 422 5.13 46.80 16.77
CA SER A 422 6.37 47.60 16.94
C SER A 422 6.08 49.04 17.35
N ASP A 423 6.70 49.47 18.45
CA ASP A 423 6.56 50.79 19.06
C ASP A 423 7.60 51.77 18.45
N ASP A 424 7.66 51.83 17.11
CA ASP A 424 8.63 52.66 16.40
C ASP A 424 8.20 54.12 16.38
N LYS A 425 8.74 54.90 17.32
CA LYS A 425 8.58 56.36 17.38
C LYS A 425 9.53 57.04 16.39
N VAL A 426 9.03 57.43 15.22
CA VAL A 426 9.80 58.27 14.29
C VAL A 426 9.73 59.72 14.75
N THR A 427 10.89 60.31 15.03
CA THR A 427 11.02 61.74 15.33
C THR A 427 11.22 62.49 14.03
N VAL A 428 10.22 63.24 13.58
CA VAL A 428 10.34 64.09 12.38
C VAL A 428 10.45 65.54 12.84
N ALA A 429 11.48 66.25 12.39
CA ALA A 429 11.57 67.68 12.57
C ALA A 429 10.55 68.34 11.62
N GLU A 430 9.49 68.95 12.18
CA GLU A 430 8.56 69.73 11.37
C GLU A 430 9.16 71.12 11.11
N ASN A 431 9.49 71.37 9.85
CA ASN A 431 9.92 72.69 9.40
C ASN A 431 8.68 73.56 9.17
N LYS A 432 8.55 74.67 9.91
CA LYS A 432 7.52 75.68 9.64
C LYS A 432 8.07 76.77 8.73
N LYS A 433 7.20 77.32 7.90
CA LYS A 433 7.53 78.43 6.98
C LYS A 433 7.41 79.77 7.71
N MET A 434 8.31 80.69 7.41
CA MET A 434 8.27 82.08 7.86
C MET A 434 8.41 83.05 6.70
N LYS A 435 7.88 84.27 6.88
CA LYS A 435 8.05 85.40 5.98
C LYS A 435 8.25 86.65 6.82
N THR A 436 9.26 87.46 6.53
CA THR A 436 9.55 88.64 7.34
C THR A 436 10.38 89.68 6.59
N ILE A 437 10.25 90.94 7.02
CA ILE A 437 11.15 92.02 6.62
C ILE A 437 12.39 91.97 7.52
N VAL A 438 13.57 91.95 6.90
CA VAL A 438 14.84 91.86 7.65
C VAL A 438 15.49 93.23 7.86
N SER A 439 16.40 93.30 8.83
CA SER A 439 17.23 94.48 9.07
C SER A 439 18.32 94.62 8.00
N LYS A 440 18.88 95.84 7.84
CA LYS A 440 20.01 96.08 6.92
C LYS A 440 21.25 95.23 7.26
N GLU A 441 21.46 94.92 8.54
CA GLU A 441 22.55 94.04 8.98
C GLU A 441 22.32 92.61 8.50
N THR A 442 21.10 92.10 8.60
CA THR A 442 20.72 90.77 8.12
C THR A 442 20.80 90.69 6.60
N GLU A 443 20.33 91.72 5.88
CA GLU A 443 20.48 91.85 4.43
C GLU A 443 21.95 91.80 4.02
N SER A 444 22.82 92.54 4.72
CA SER A 444 24.27 92.54 4.47
C SER A 444 24.90 91.16 4.71
N ARG A 445 24.43 90.41 5.72
CA ARG A 445 24.87 89.03 5.97
C ARG A 445 24.44 88.09 4.84
N ILE A 446 23.21 88.20 4.36
CA ILE A 446 22.71 87.41 3.23
C ILE A 446 23.52 87.73 1.96
N ALA A 447 23.77 89.00 1.68
CA ALA A 447 24.59 89.43 0.54
C ALA A 447 26.01 88.82 0.60
N LYS A 448 26.65 88.86 1.79
CA LYS A 448 27.95 88.21 2.01
C LYS A 448 27.90 86.69 1.79
N MET A 449 26.88 86.00 2.30
CA MET A 449 26.74 84.55 2.10
C MET A 449 26.52 84.16 0.63
N LEU A 450 25.99 85.09 -0.17
CA LEU A 450 25.77 84.91 -1.61
C LEU A 450 26.87 85.50 -2.48
N ASN A 451 27.98 85.93 -1.89
CA ASN A 451 29.11 86.55 -2.59
C ASN A 451 28.67 87.70 -3.51
N THR A 452 27.78 88.57 -3.03
CA THR A 452 27.18 89.68 -3.80
C THR A 452 27.03 90.92 -2.91
N THR A 453 26.73 92.08 -3.50
CA THR A 453 26.44 93.32 -2.74
C THR A 453 24.95 93.46 -2.46
N THR A 454 24.57 94.27 -1.46
CA THR A 454 23.16 94.56 -1.17
C THR A 454 22.47 95.28 -2.34
N ASP A 455 23.22 96.11 -3.08
CA ASP A 455 22.71 96.79 -4.27
C ASP A 455 22.49 95.81 -5.43
N GLU A 456 23.35 94.81 -5.59
CA GLU A 456 23.15 93.73 -6.57
C GLU A 456 21.93 92.87 -6.25
N LEU A 457 21.69 92.52 -4.98
CA LEU A 457 20.47 91.81 -4.58
C LEU A 457 19.22 92.62 -4.93
N LYS A 458 19.24 93.92 -4.64
CA LYS A 458 18.14 94.84 -4.95
C LYS A 458 17.93 95.02 -6.45
N GLN A 459 19.02 95.14 -7.21
CA GLN A 459 18.96 95.19 -8.67
C GLN A 459 18.35 93.90 -9.22
N ARG A 460 18.84 92.73 -8.82
CA ARG A 460 18.29 91.44 -9.28
C ARG A 460 16.78 91.36 -9.04
N ALA A 461 16.31 91.73 -7.84
CA ALA A 461 14.89 91.70 -7.50
C ALA A 461 14.03 92.66 -8.35
N ASN A 462 14.62 93.78 -8.79
CA ASN A 462 13.96 94.80 -9.61
C ASN A 462 14.12 94.58 -11.13
N TYR A 463 15.08 93.77 -11.60
CA TYR A 463 15.49 93.71 -13.02
C TYR A 463 14.64 92.80 -13.93
N THR A 464 13.48 92.31 -13.50
CA THR A 464 12.76 91.22 -14.20
C THR A 464 11.36 91.55 -14.73
N SER A 465 11.06 92.82 -15.04
CA SER A 465 9.83 93.20 -15.78
C SER A 465 10.05 93.77 -17.18
N LYS A 466 11.26 94.24 -17.56
CA LYS A 466 11.52 94.87 -18.87
C LYS A 466 12.25 94.02 -19.92
N ASN A 467 12.85 92.89 -19.54
CA ASN A 467 13.66 92.06 -20.45
C ASN A 467 13.04 90.69 -20.79
N MET A 468 11.75 90.49 -20.53
CA MET A 468 11.01 89.31 -20.99
C MET A 468 9.72 89.73 -21.69
N SER A 469 9.85 90.46 -22.80
CA SER A 469 8.79 90.54 -23.80
C SER A 469 8.68 89.18 -24.49
N ASN A 470 7.49 88.58 -24.42
CA ASN A 470 7.11 87.35 -25.12
C ASN A 470 7.03 87.56 -26.64
N GLU A 471 8.16 87.79 -27.29
CA GLU A 471 8.29 87.65 -28.74
C GLU A 471 9.44 86.69 -29.02
N LEU A 472 9.09 85.44 -29.32
CA LEU A 472 10.03 84.43 -29.82
C LEU A 472 10.56 84.90 -31.18
N PRO A 473 11.89 84.85 -31.43
CA PRO A 473 12.38 84.91 -32.80
C PRO A 473 11.93 83.65 -33.52
N ASN A 474 11.08 83.84 -34.53
CA ASN A 474 10.71 82.82 -35.49
C ASN A 474 11.79 82.80 -36.58
N TYR A 475 12.46 81.67 -36.77
CA TYR A 475 12.42 80.89 -38.02
C TYR A 475 13.53 79.85 -38.06
N ASN A 476 13.13 78.68 -38.54
CA ASN A 476 13.89 77.70 -39.31
C ASN A 476 15.31 78.15 -39.69
N ASP A 477 16.31 77.37 -39.31
CA ASP A 477 17.31 76.85 -40.25
C ASP A 477 18.04 75.64 -39.64
N GLU A 478 17.98 74.54 -40.39
CA GLU A 478 18.96 73.46 -40.50
C GLU A 478 19.36 72.65 -39.24
N LEU A 479 18.73 71.48 -39.11
CA LEU A 479 19.31 70.31 -38.45
C LEU A 479 20.49 69.77 -39.28
N PRO A 480 21.62 69.38 -38.67
CA PRO A 480 22.46 68.34 -39.22
C PRO A 480 22.01 66.98 -38.66
N ASP A 481 21.66 66.06 -39.57
CA ASP A 481 21.53 64.64 -39.30
C ASP A 481 22.85 64.07 -38.77
N PHE A 482 22.82 63.34 -37.66
CA PHE A 482 23.64 62.13 -37.41
C PHE A 482 22.98 61.23 -36.37
#